data_AF-A0A519PJX9-F1
#
_entry.id   AF-A0A519PJX9-F1
#
_cell.length_a   1.000
_cell.length_b   1.000
_cell.length_c   1.000
_cell.angle_alpha   90.00
_cell.angle_beta   90.00
_cell.angle_gamma   90.00
#
_symmetry.space_group_name_H-M   'P 1'
#
loop_
_entity.id
_entity.type
_entity.pdbx_description
1 polymer ?
#
loop_
_entity_poly.entity_id
_entity_poly.type
_entity_poly.pdbx_seq_one_letter_code
_entity_poly.pdbx_strand_id
1 'polypeptide(L)'
;MQARERYEERLSRGSAPATAELPEEYPVREYVGAMAAELAQMARFNGDEPLARLLDAAAALSQQPAIPLFADEPAPGDRAS
;
A
#
# COMPACT_ATOMS: atom_id res chain seq x y z
N MET A 1 10.51 33.15 -14.96
CA MET A 1 11.55 32.32 -14.33
C MET A 1 11.32 32.09 -12.83
N GLN A 2 10.67 33.01 -12.11
CA GLN A 2 10.39 32.91 -10.66
C GLN A 2 9.55 31.69 -10.19
N ALA A 3 8.76 31.06 -11.06
CA ALA A 3 7.92 29.92 -10.67
C ALA A 3 8.72 28.61 -10.47
N ARG A 4 9.81 28.44 -11.23
CA ARG A 4 10.69 27.25 -11.11
C ARG A 4 11.57 27.37 -9.87
N GLU A 5 12.10 28.56 -9.62
CA GLU A 5 12.90 28.88 -8.43
C GLU A 5 12.10 28.64 -7.14
N ARG A 6 10.82 29.03 -7.09
CA ARG A 6 9.93 28.75 -5.94
C ARG A 6 9.63 27.26 -5.74
N TYR A 7 9.63 26.48 -6.81
CA TYR A 7 9.41 25.04 -6.75
C TYR A 7 10.64 24.31 -6.20
N GLU A 8 11.82 24.73 -6.64
CA GLU A 8 13.10 24.21 -6.17
C GLU A 8 13.39 24.62 -4.73
N GLU A 9 13.03 25.84 -4.32
CA GLU A 9 13.14 26.30 -2.93
C GLU A 9 12.25 25.49 -1.98
N ARG A 10 11.07 25.07 -2.44
CA ARG A 10 10.13 24.23 -1.66
C ARG A 10 10.63 22.79 -1.52
N LEU A 11 11.37 22.28 -2.51
CA LEU A 11 12.03 20.97 -2.45
C LEU A 11 13.32 21.01 -1.60
N SER A 12 14.06 22.12 -1.63
CA SER A 12 15.30 22.31 -0.86
C SER A 12 15.04 22.59 0.62
N ARG A 13 13.96 23.32 0.94
CA ARG A 13 13.52 23.62 2.30
C ARG A 13 12.73 22.44 2.83
N GLY A 14 13.43 21.35 3.12
CA GLY A 14 12.92 20.05 3.60
C GLY A 14 11.77 20.15 4.59
N SER A 15 10.57 20.29 4.06
CA SER A 15 9.31 20.07 4.74
C SER A 15 8.61 19.03 3.89
N ALA A 16 9.02 17.78 4.08
CA ALA A 16 8.00 16.74 4.08
C ALA A 16 6.89 17.29 4.99
N PRO A 17 5.64 17.42 4.53
CA PRO A 17 4.56 17.76 5.44
C PRO A 17 4.68 16.74 6.56
N ALA A 18 5.02 17.24 7.74
CA ALA A 18 5.21 16.47 8.95
C ALA A 18 3.98 15.59 9.06
N THR A 19 4.16 14.28 8.82
CA THR A 19 3.24 13.19 9.17
C THR A 19 1.85 13.72 9.49
N ALA A 20 1.22 14.33 8.49
CA ALA A 20 0.01 15.10 8.70
C ALA A 20 -1.06 14.06 8.71
N GLU A 21 -1.27 13.48 9.91
CA GLU A 21 -2.30 12.50 10.28
C GLU A 21 -2.98 11.92 9.04
N LEU A 22 -2.25 11.05 8.32
CA LEU A 22 -2.91 10.21 7.34
C LEU A 22 -3.99 9.47 8.14
N PRO A 23 -5.24 9.42 7.66
CA PRO A 23 -6.29 8.66 8.31
C PRO A 23 -5.73 7.31 8.77
N GLU A 24 -5.97 6.94 10.04
CA GLU A 24 -5.27 5.85 10.74
C GLU A 24 -5.18 4.52 9.97
N GLU A 25 -6.03 4.29 8.97
CA GLU A 25 -5.81 3.25 7.97
C GLU A 25 -6.08 3.81 6.58
N TYR A 26 -5.01 4.10 5.83
CA TYR A 26 -5.12 4.01 4.38
C TYR A 26 -5.44 2.54 4.08
N PRO A 27 -6.56 2.20 3.41
CA PRO A 27 -6.96 0.80 3.24
C PRO A 27 -6.08 0.16 2.17
N VAL A 28 -4.82 -0.09 2.51
CA VAL A 28 -3.76 -0.56 1.60
C VAL A 28 -4.22 -1.82 0.87
N ARG A 29 -4.94 -2.71 1.55
CA ARG A 29 -5.43 -3.95 0.94
C ARG A 29 -6.53 -3.70 -0.10
N GLU A 30 -7.44 -2.76 0.14
CA GLU A 30 -8.46 -2.38 -0.83
C GLU A 30 -7.82 -1.77 -2.07
N TYR A 31 -6.85 -0.87 -1.88
CA TYR A 31 -6.08 -0.27 -2.96
C TYR A 31 -5.30 -1.33 -3.77
N VAL A 32 -4.57 -2.22 -3.08
CA VAL A 32 -3.84 -3.31 -3.72
C VAL A 32 -4.79 -4.20 -4.52
N GLY A 33 -5.98 -4.49 -3.99
CA GLY A 33 -7.01 -5.26 -4.68
C GLY A 33 -7.48 -4.63 -5.97
N ALA A 34 -7.86 -3.35 -5.90
CA ALA A 34 -8.30 -2.59 -7.07
C ALA A 34 -7.21 -2.55 -8.15
N MET A 35 -5.97 -2.25 -7.76
CA MET A 35 -4.83 -2.22 -8.68
C MET A 35 -4.50 -3.58 -9.28
N ALA A 36 -4.54 -4.65 -8.48
CA ALA A 36 -4.31 -6.00 -8.99
C ALA A 36 -5.37 -6.39 -10.04
N ALA A 37 -6.64 -6.04 -9.83
CA ALA A 37 -7.71 -6.29 -10.80
C ALA A 37 -7.51 -5.52 -12.11
N GLU A 38 -7.15 -4.23 -12.04
CA GLU A 38 -6.83 -3.42 -13.23
C GLU A 38 -5.65 -4.00 -14.02
N LEU A 39 -4.56 -4.34 -13.31
CA LEU A 39 -3.38 -4.95 -13.92
C LEU A 39 -3.70 -6.31 -14.56
N ALA A 40 -4.60 -7.10 -13.96
CA ALA A 40 -5.02 -8.38 -14.54
C ALA A 40 -5.70 -8.18 -15.90
N GLN A 41 -6.54 -7.15 -16.05
CA GLN A 41 -7.15 -6.81 -17.33
C GLN A 41 -6.12 -6.35 -18.35
N MET A 42 -5.13 -5.56 -17.93
CA MET A 42 -4.03 -5.13 -18.81
C MET A 42 -3.18 -6.32 -19.29
N ALA A 43 -2.89 -7.27 -18.40
CA ALA A 43 -2.16 -8.49 -18.74
C ALA A 43 -2.92 -9.35 -19.76
N ARG A 44 -4.24 -9.52 -19.59
CA ARG A 44 -5.12 -10.21 -20.57
C ARG A 44 -5.12 -9.53 -21.92
N PHE A 45 -5.23 -8.20 -21.93
CA PHE A 45 -5.19 -7.41 -23.15
C PHE A 45 -3.88 -7.63 -23.92
N ASN A 46 -2.77 -7.84 -23.21
CA ASN A 46 -1.46 -8.14 -23.79
C ASN A 46 -1.22 -9.63 -24.08
N GLY A 47 -2.20 -10.50 -23.83
CA GLY A 47 -2.10 -11.95 -24.04
C GLY A 47 -1.30 -12.71 -22.96
N ASP A 48 -0.93 -12.06 -21.85
CA ASP A 48 -0.23 -12.70 -20.73
C ASP A 48 -1.22 -13.24 -19.70
N GLU A 49 -1.88 -14.34 -20.08
CA GLU A 49 -2.88 -15.00 -19.25
C GLU A 49 -2.31 -15.56 -17.92
N PRO A 50 -1.10 -16.16 -17.86
CA PRO A 50 -0.51 -16.58 -16.58
C PRO A 50 -0.34 -15.42 -15.60
N LEU A 51 0.18 -14.27 -16.05
CA LEU A 51 0.31 -13.09 -15.20
C LEU A 51 -1.06 -12.57 -14.73
N ALA A 52 -2.05 -12.54 -15.63
CA ALA A 52 -3.41 -12.11 -15.29
C ALA A 52 -4.01 -12.97 -14.16
N ARG A 53 -3.83 -14.29 -14.19
CA ARG A 53 -4.32 -15.20 -13.14
C ARG A 53 -3.67 -14.94 -11.79
N LEU A 54 -2.37 -14.63 -11.76
CA LEU A 54 -1.66 -14.30 -10.51
C LEU A 54 -2.19 -12.99 -9.91
N LEU A 55 -2.47 -12.00 -10.76
CA LEU A 55 -3.01 -10.72 -10.34
C LEU A 55 -4.46 -10.85 -9.84
N ASP A 56 -5.30 -11.67 -10.49
CA ASP A 56 -6.63 -12.00 -9.97
C ASP A 56 -6.55 -12.69 -8.59
N ALA A 57 -5.59 -13.60 -8.41
CA ALA A 57 -5.38 -14.25 -7.12
C ALA A 57 -4.97 -13.24 -6.04
N ALA A 58 -4.15 -12.25 -6.37
CA ALA A 58 -3.80 -11.16 -5.46
C ALA A 58 -5.01 -10.27 -5.13
N ALA A 59 -5.85 -9.96 -6.11
CA ALA A 59 -7.10 -9.20 -5.91
C ALA A 59 -8.11 -9.97 -5.05
N ALA A 60 -8.18 -11.30 -5.17
CA ALA A 60 -9.00 -12.13 -4.30
C ALA A 60 -8.44 -12.18 -2.87
N LEU A 61 -7.11 -12.35 -2.73
CA LEU A 61 -6.43 -12.35 -1.43
C LEU A 61 -6.65 -11.04 -0.68
N SER A 62 -6.67 -9.90 -1.39
CA SER A 62 -6.85 -8.57 -0.80
C SER A 62 -8.24 -8.33 -0.19
N GLN A 63 -9.20 -9.22 -0.43
CA GLN A 63 -10.54 -9.18 0.20
C GLN A 63 -10.60 -10.02 1.47
N GLN A 64 -9.60 -10.87 1.73
CA GLN A 64 -9.54 -11.71 2.93
C GLN A 64 -8.99 -10.91 4.11
N PRO A 65 -9.35 -11.24 5.37
CA PRO A 65 -8.73 -10.62 6.53
C PRO A 65 -7.21 -10.74 6.49
N ALA A 66 -6.50 -9.69 6.90
CA ALA A 66 -5.05 -9.77 7.03
C ALA A 66 -4.69 -10.80 8.11
N ILE A 67 -3.81 -11.75 7.80
CA ILE A 67 -3.21 -12.63 8.79
C ILE A 67 -2.08 -11.83 9.45
N PRO A 68 -2.15 -11.52 10.76
CA PRO A 68 -1.05 -10.86 11.44
C PRO A 68 0.17 -11.79 11.41
N LEU A 69 1.29 -11.30 10.89
CA LEU A 69 2.55 -12.04 10.85
C LEU A 69 3.15 -12.26 12.24
N PHE A 70 2.69 -11.48 13.23
CA PHE A 70 3.01 -11.61 14.64
C PHE A 70 1.68 -11.52 15.40
N ALA A 71 1.07 -12.67 15.70
CA ALA A 71 -0.01 -12.71 16.68
C ALA A 71 0.60 -12.31 18.04
N ASP A 72 0.02 -11.29 18.67
CA ASP A 72 0.42 -10.70 19.96
C ASP A 72 1.51 -11.48 20.70
N GLU A 73 2.76 -11.07 20.53
CA GLU A 73 3.80 -11.47 21.47
C GLU A 73 3.33 -10.96 22.84
N PRO A 74 3.08 -11.82 23.84
CA PRO A 74 2.56 -11.37 25.12
C PRO A 74 3.54 -10.34 25.67
N ALA A 75 3.03 -9.15 25.99
CA ALA A 75 3.85 -8.09 26.54
C ALA A 75 4.71 -8.66 27.69
N PRO A 76 6.02 -8.31 27.77
CA PRO A 76 6.90 -8.77 28.83
C PRO A 76 6.41 -8.19 30.17
N GLY A 77 5.45 -8.87 30.78
CA GLY A 77 4.66 -8.43 31.94
C GLY A 77 3.53 -9.41 32.29
N ASP A 78 3.00 -10.14 31.31
CA ASP A 78 1.96 -11.17 31.52
C ASP A 78 2.49 -12.56 31.92
N ARG A 79 3.82 -12.70 32.09
CA ARG A 79 4.38 -13.92 32.68
C ARG A 79 4.18 -13.84 34.20
N ALA A 80 3.14 -14.52 34.67
CA ALA A 80 2.86 -14.69 36.10
C ALA A 80 4.15 -15.09 36.84
N SER A 81 4.48 -14.33 37.90
CA SER A 81 5.60 -14.56 38.81
C SER A 81 5.40 -15.79 39.68
#